data_AF-A0A0C3CNW5-F1
#
_entry.id   AF-A0A0C3CNW5-F1
#
_cell.length_a   1.000
_cell.length_b   1.000
_cell.length_c   1.000
_cell.angle_alpha   90.00
_cell.angle_beta   90.00
_cell.angle_gamma   90.00
#
_symmetry.space_group_name_H-M   'P 1'
#
loop_
_entity.id
_entity.type
_entity.pdbx_description
1 polymer ?
#
loop_
_entity_poly.entity_id
_entity_poly.type
_entity_poly.pdbx_seq_one_letter_code
_entity_poly.pdbx_strand_id
1 'polypeptide(L)'
;LKELVTKYLEKDDIFHTEFLSTVIFTGPSTIEITAGANKFLHSLGTTRIELIDATKSTVVPPPGPYFASDQGLLEIWRLYDDSQELKIGGNGIQTIAIAVPSRLKDPKARGNRLAGWRVAVKDIFTIQGLKTSVCNRAYFELYPPALHTAGCIKLLEDEGAYVLGTTKLASFAATEEPIECVDYQAPWNPRADGHQSPAGSSSGSGVAIASYLWLDISIGSDSNGSGRRPGHWNGCFAMRPSHGVLPVDGYIPSFEQFDMPTYFTRDIEMGRKFAEVWYGDNLPCGRQALPPSIIYPTDYMSLISNADQLKLIDQFAADLESSLGVTLQKISFDDLWDADPPREAGATSLQQYMKDASRNSFFYDDYHNFDNFREDYQREFSKAPYVSPPVRWQWELAASISKAERDVAVNRLAVYRKWFSEKVLKESTHDTVVIIPIENMSARYRDEPLGYFNPVAVPMLFVAPILKAPELTVPVGQVPFRSKVTGRIEHLPVAISLLASPG
;
A
#
# COMPACT_ATOMS: atom_id res chain seq x y z
N LEU A 1 30.31 -9.50 -20.86
CA LEU A 1 30.89 -8.32 -20.16
C LEU A 1 30.28 -7.00 -20.63
N LYS A 2 30.34 -6.65 -21.93
CA LYS A 2 29.67 -5.46 -22.48
C LYS A 2 28.21 -5.35 -22.07
N GLU A 3 27.43 -6.39 -22.37
CA GLU A 3 26.02 -6.50 -21.98
C GLU A 3 25.80 -6.40 -20.47
N LEU A 4 26.70 -6.95 -19.66
CA LEU A 4 26.60 -6.89 -18.20
C LEU A 4 26.75 -5.45 -17.70
N VAL A 5 27.77 -4.72 -18.19
CA VAL A 5 27.99 -3.31 -17.83
C VAL A 5 26.80 -2.46 -18.28
N THR A 6 26.30 -2.66 -19.50
CA THR A 6 25.09 -1.98 -19.99
C THR A 6 23.89 -2.26 -19.08
N LYS A 7 23.64 -3.53 -18.75
CA LYS A 7 22.55 -3.93 -17.83
C LYS A 7 22.70 -3.30 -16.45
N TYR A 8 23.93 -3.17 -15.93
CA TYR A 8 24.17 -2.54 -14.63
C TYR A 8 23.88 -1.04 -14.64
N LEU A 9 24.32 -0.34 -15.68
CA LEU A 9 24.04 1.09 -15.88
C LEU A 9 22.54 1.37 -16.07
N GLU A 10 21.79 0.44 -16.68
CA GLU A 10 20.34 0.55 -16.85
C GLU A 10 19.56 0.23 -15.58
N LYS A 11 20.00 -0.78 -14.81
CA LYS A 11 19.26 -1.28 -13.64
C LYS A 11 19.50 -0.46 -12.38
N ASP A 12 20.71 0.05 -12.18
CA ASP A 12 21.14 0.61 -10.90
C ASP A 12 21.46 2.09 -10.97
N ASP A 13 20.83 2.86 -10.08
CA ASP A 13 20.99 4.31 -9.95
C ASP A 13 22.18 4.71 -9.08
N ILE A 14 22.97 3.72 -8.63
CA ILE A 14 24.24 3.92 -7.92
C ILE A 14 25.41 3.60 -8.84
N PHE A 15 25.37 2.46 -9.56
CA PHE A 15 26.46 2.05 -10.44
C PHE A 15 26.72 3.02 -11.61
N HIS A 16 27.93 3.56 -11.65
CA HIS A 16 28.48 4.36 -12.76
C HIS A 16 29.82 3.78 -13.22
N THR A 17 30.26 4.13 -14.44
CA THR A 17 31.49 3.59 -15.04
C THR A 17 32.75 3.88 -14.23
N GLU A 18 32.76 4.91 -13.37
CA GLU A 18 33.90 5.18 -12.47
C GLU A 18 34.15 4.05 -11.45
N PHE A 19 33.12 3.25 -11.11
CA PHE A 19 33.31 2.04 -10.30
C PHE A 19 34.09 0.95 -11.02
N LEU A 20 34.30 1.07 -12.34
CA LEU A 20 35.12 0.13 -13.11
C LEU A 20 36.61 0.45 -13.04
N SER A 21 37.05 1.44 -12.26
CA SER A 21 38.49 1.71 -12.05
C SER A 21 39.24 0.46 -11.55
N THR A 22 38.63 -0.31 -10.64
CA THR A 22 39.08 -1.64 -10.23
C THR A 22 37.96 -2.65 -10.44
N VAL A 23 38.23 -3.73 -11.18
CA VAL A 23 37.27 -4.82 -11.41
C VAL A 23 37.75 -6.10 -10.76
N ILE A 24 36.95 -6.63 -9.84
CA ILE A 24 37.21 -7.90 -9.16
C ILE A 24 36.27 -8.95 -9.74
N PHE A 25 36.81 -9.96 -10.42
CA PHE A 25 36.06 -11.13 -10.85
C PHE A 25 36.11 -12.20 -9.78
N THR A 26 34.98 -12.86 -9.55
CA THR A 26 34.86 -13.98 -8.62
C THR A 26 34.48 -15.24 -9.40
N GLY A 27 35.24 -16.31 -9.25
CA GLY A 27 35.03 -17.56 -9.98
C GLY A 27 36.20 -18.52 -9.82
N PRO A 28 36.18 -19.72 -10.44
CA PRO A 28 37.31 -20.65 -10.34
C PRO A 28 38.59 -20.06 -10.93
N SER A 29 39.74 -20.43 -10.37
CA SER A 29 41.08 -19.99 -10.82
C SER A 29 41.42 -20.37 -12.27
N THR A 30 40.58 -21.16 -12.93
CA THR A 30 40.68 -21.54 -14.34
C THR A 30 40.07 -20.51 -15.30
N ILE A 31 39.40 -19.46 -14.81
CA ILE A 31 38.85 -18.40 -15.66
C ILE A 31 39.96 -17.50 -16.19
N GLU A 32 40.05 -17.35 -17.51
CA GLU A 32 40.94 -16.41 -18.18
C GLU A 32 40.19 -15.18 -18.71
N ILE A 33 40.78 -14.01 -18.54
CA ILE A 33 40.26 -12.76 -19.07
C ILE A 33 40.81 -12.56 -20.48
N THR A 34 39.94 -12.67 -21.48
CA THR A 34 40.33 -12.52 -22.88
C THR A 34 40.91 -11.13 -23.19
N ALA A 35 41.78 -11.03 -24.20
CA ALA A 35 42.34 -9.76 -24.65
C ALA A 35 41.24 -8.73 -25.04
N GLY A 36 40.13 -9.21 -25.62
CA GLY A 36 38.97 -8.36 -25.94
C GLY A 36 38.27 -7.80 -24.71
N ALA A 37 38.13 -8.59 -23.64
CA ALA A 37 37.58 -8.14 -22.36
C ALA A 37 38.50 -7.12 -21.69
N ASN A 38 39.82 -7.37 -21.67
CA ASN A 38 40.80 -6.41 -21.17
C ASN A 38 40.76 -5.07 -21.93
N LYS A 39 40.78 -5.12 -23.27
CA LYS A 39 40.68 -3.91 -24.11
C LYS A 39 39.39 -3.12 -23.82
N PHE A 40 38.27 -3.82 -23.64
CA PHE A 40 36.99 -3.21 -23.30
C PHE A 40 37.02 -2.54 -21.92
N LEU A 41 37.49 -3.23 -20.88
CA LEU A 41 37.60 -2.67 -19.52
C LEU A 41 38.53 -1.45 -19.48
N HIS A 42 39.70 -1.54 -20.11
CA HIS A 42 40.59 -0.38 -20.23
C HIS A 42 39.97 0.79 -20.99
N SER A 43 39.13 0.54 -22.00
CA SER A 43 38.38 1.60 -22.69
C SER A 43 37.33 2.30 -21.80
N LEU A 44 36.96 1.68 -20.67
CA LEU A 44 36.08 2.24 -19.65
C LEU A 44 36.84 2.83 -18.46
N GLY A 45 38.18 2.91 -18.52
CA GLY A 45 39.00 3.49 -17.46
C GLY A 45 39.45 2.50 -16.37
N THR A 46 39.29 1.18 -16.58
CA THR A 46 39.83 0.18 -15.64
C THR A 46 41.35 0.23 -15.61
N THR A 47 41.90 0.37 -14.41
CA THR A 47 43.35 0.37 -14.15
C THR A 47 43.82 -0.89 -13.44
N ARG A 48 42.93 -1.56 -12.70
CA ARG A 48 43.24 -2.78 -11.95
C ARG A 48 42.18 -3.85 -12.19
N ILE A 49 42.62 -5.08 -12.43
CA ILE A 49 41.76 -6.24 -12.60
C ILE A 49 42.26 -7.35 -11.68
N GLU A 50 41.38 -7.92 -10.88
CA GLU A 50 41.68 -9.02 -9.97
C GLU A 50 40.76 -10.21 -10.20
N LEU A 51 41.26 -11.40 -9.89
CA LEU A 51 40.49 -12.64 -9.89
C LEU A 51 40.59 -13.28 -8.51
N ILE A 52 39.44 -13.41 -7.84
CA ILE A 52 39.33 -14.12 -6.57
C ILE A 52 38.79 -15.52 -6.85
N ASP A 53 39.54 -16.54 -6.42
CA ASP A 53 39.12 -17.93 -6.53
C ASP A 53 37.98 -18.22 -5.55
N ALA A 54 36.75 -18.15 -6.06
CA ALA A 54 35.53 -18.37 -5.27
C ALA A 54 35.42 -19.80 -4.72
N THR A 55 36.20 -20.76 -5.25
CA THR A 55 36.23 -22.15 -4.75
C THR A 55 37.10 -22.31 -3.51
N LYS A 56 37.98 -21.33 -3.24
CA LYS A 56 38.93 -21.35 -2.11
C LYS A 56 38.62 -20.29 -1.06
N SER A 57 37.75 -19.33 -1.37
CA SER A 57 37.28 -18.32 -0.41
C SER A 57 35.96 -18.74 0.22
N THR A 58 35.85 -18.63 1.54
CA THR A 58 34.59 -18.83 2.27
C THR A 58 33.69 -17.60 2.24
N VAL A 59 34.21 -16.44 1.81
CA VAL A 59 33.47 -15.18 1.72
C VAL A 59 33.77 -14.53 0.37
N VAL A 60 32.77 -14.53 -0.50
CA VAL A 60 32.82 -13.88 -1.81
C VAL A 60 31.77 -12.77 -1.79
N PRO A 61 32.15 -11.50 -2.03
CA PRO A 61 31.18 -10.41 -2.04
C PRO A 61 30.16 -10.62 -3.16
N PRO A 62 28.87 -10.31 -2.93
CA PRO A 62 27.88 -10.34 -4.00
C PRO A 62 28.24 -9.34 -5.11
N PRO A 63 27.77 -9.54 -6.35
CA PRO A 63 28.01 -8.57 -7.42
C PRO A 63 27.47 -7.18 -7.07
N GLY A 64 28.26 -6.13 -7.33
CA GLY A 64 27.84 -4.74 -7.12
C GLY A 64 29.01 -3.76 -6.99
N PRO A 65 28.70 -2.46 -6.81
CA PRO A 65 29.71 -1.44 -6.56
C PRO A 65 30.18 -1.47 -5.10
N TYR A 66 31.48 -1.21 -4.88
CA TYR A 66 32.15 -1.21 -3.57
C TYR A 66 33.16 -0.08 -3.47
N PHE A 67 33.36 0.44 -2.26
CA PHE A 67 34.55 1.22 -1.94
C PHE A 67 35.64 0.27 -1.44
N ALA A 68 36.79 0.23 -2.12
CA ALA A 68 37.95 -0.50 -1.62
C ALA A 68 38.73 0.37 -0.64
N SER A 69 38.91 -0.10 0.58
CA SER A 69 39.77 0.50 1.61
C SER A 69 40.81 -0.51 2.12
N ASP A 70 41.70 -0.04 2.98
CA ASP A 70 42.62 -0.88 3.77
C ASP A 70 41.89 -1.87 4.69
N GLN A 71 40.64 -1.58 5.04
CA GLN A 71 39.74 -2.45 5.82
C GLN A 71 38.97 -3.45 4.96
N GLY A 72 39.14 -3.42 3.63
CA GLY A 72 38.48 -4.32 2.69
C GLY A 72 37.44 -3.64 1.80
N LEU A 73 36.47 -4.41 1.30
CA LEU A 73 35.40 -3.90 0.45
C LEU A 73 34.23 -3.40 1.30
N LEU A 74 33.96 -2.10 1.25
CA LEU A 74 32.87 -1.44 1.95
C LEU A 74 31.66 -1.27 1.04
N GLU A 75 30.47 -1.44 1.60
CA GLU A 75 29.22 -1.26 0.87
C GLU A 75 28.94 0.21 0.54
N ILE A 76 28.33 0.42 -0.62
CA ILE A 76 27.94 1.75 -1.09
C ILE A 76 26.45 1.95 -0.92
N TRP A 77 26.12 3.09 -0.33
CA TRP A 77 24.78 3.59 -0.17
C TRP A 77 24.72 4.99 -0.77
N ARG A 78 23.70 5.25 -1.58
CA ARG A 78 23.41 6.58 -2.09
C ARG A 78 22.49 7.29 -1.10
N LEU A 79 22.86 8.50 -0.71
CA LEU A 79 22.01 9.34 0.11
C LEU A 79 21.01 10.07 -0.78
N TYR A 80 19.73 9.97 -0.44
CA TYR A 80 18.63 10.70 -1.05
C TYR A 80 17.99 11.62 -0.02
N ASP A 81 17.57 12.83 -0.39
CA ASP A 81 16.86 13.72 0.55
C ASP A 81 15.55 13.07 1.03
N ASP A 82 15.31 13.14 2.35
CA ASP A 82 14.09 12.63 2.95
C ASP A 82 13.00 13.72 3.00
N SER A 83 12.31 13.90 1.88
CA SER A 83 11.23 14.89 1.77
C SER A 83 9.94 14.52 2.52
N GLN A 84 9.80 13.28 3.02
CA GLN A 84 8.55 12.72 3.53
C GLN A 84 8.67 12.02 4.90
N GLU A 85 9.81 12.19 5.58
CA GLU A 85 10.11 11.60 6.89
C GLU A 85 9.94 10.07 6.91
N LEU A 86 10.59 9.37 5.97
CA LEU A 86 10.65 7.91 6.01
C LEU A 86 11.44 7.48 7.25
N LYS A 87 10.79 6.74 8.16
CA LYS A 87 11.44 6.27 9.37
C LYS A 87 12.34 5.08 9.07
N ILE A 88 13.62 5.34 8.86
CA ILE A 88 14.64 4.30 8.72
C ILE A 88 15.03 3.80 10.11
N GLY A 89 15.26 2.49 10.26
CA GLY A 89 15.62 1.88 11.53
C GLY A 89 16.80 2.58 12.22
N GLY A 90 16.63 2.95 13.49
CA GLY A 90 17.63 3.66 14.30
C GLY A 90 17.02 4.29 15.56
N ASN A 91 17.86 4.90 16.40
CA ASN A 91 17.44 5.55 17.65
C ASN A 91 16.82 6.96 17.47
N GLY A 92 16.77 7.48 16.25
CA GLY A 92 16.24 8.82 15.92
C GLY A 92 14.94 8.75 15.10
N ILE A 93 14.05 9.74 15.30
CA ILE A 93 12.69 9.76 14.71
C ILE A 93 12.66 10.46 13.34
N GLN A 94 13.72 11.19 12.96
CA GLN A 94 13.78 11.94 11.69
C GLN A 94 15.19 11.90 11.11
N THR A 95 15.27 11.66 9.80
CA THR A 95 16.50 11.79 9.03
C THR A 95 16.28 12.84 7.95
N ILE A 96 17.31 13.63 7.62
CA ILE A 96 17.23 14.54 6.46
C ILE A 96 17.56 13.81 5.15
N ALA A 97 18.10 12.60 5.22
CA ALA A 97 18.47 11.79 4.07
C ALA A 97 18.30 10.29 4.35
N ILE A 98 17.93 9.56 3.30
CA ILE A 98 17.75 8.11 3.26
C ILE A 98 18.94 7.48 2.58
N ALA A 99 19.62 6.57 3.29
CA ALA A 99 20.66 5.73 2.70
C ALA A 99 19.98 4.59 1.93
N VAL A 100 20.20 4.56 0.61
CA VAL A 100 19.59 3.58 -0.29
C VAL A 100 20.68 2.67 -0.90
N PRO A 101 20.53 1.33 -0.85
CA PRO A 101 21.53 0.39 -1.34
C PRO A 101 21.42 0.16 -2.86
N SER A 102 22.49 -0.34 -3.47
CA SER A 102 22.51 -0.68 -4.90
C SER A 102 21.52 -1.80 -5.25
N ARG A 103 20.86 -1.68 -6.40
CA ARG A 103 19.91 -2.65 -6.99
C ARG A 103 20.59 -3.88 -7.59
N LEU A 104 21.92 -3.89 -7.66
CA LEU A 104 22.70 -5.00 -8.23
C LEU A 104 22.89 -6.13 -7.23
N LYS A 105 22.76 -5.83 -5.94
CA LYS A 105 22.96 -6.79 -4.87
C LYS A 105 21.69 -7.61 -4.64
N ASP A 106 21.88 -8.92 -4.53
CA ASP A 106 20.91 -9.84 -3.93
C ASP A 106 21.38 -10.10 -2.49
N PRO A 107 20.69 -9.60 -1.46
CA PRO A 107 21.06 -9.81 -0.06
C PRO A 107 21.23 -11.28 0.32
N LYS A 108 20.54 -12.18 -0.39
CA LYS A 108 20.54 -13.63 -0.10
C LYS A 108 21.33 -14.45 -1.11
N ALA A 109 21.74 -13.86 -2.24
CA ALA A 109 22.50 -14.48 -3.32
C ALA A 109 21.89 -15.82 -3.82
N ARG A 110 20.57 -15.87 -3.98
CA ARG A 110 19.81 -17.09 -4.36
C ARG A 110 19.06 -16.97 -5.69
N GLY A 111 19.24 -15.86 -6.41
CA GLY A 111 18.46 -15.61 -7.63
C GLY A 111 17.03 -15.20 -7.32
N ASN A 112 16.84 -14.52 -6.18
CA ASN A 112 15.53 -14.15 -5.68
C ASN A 112 14.81 -13.17 -6.62
N ARG A 113 13.48 -13.26 -6.68
CA ARG A 113 12.68 -12.53 -7.68
C ARG A 113 12.55 -11.04 -7.38
N LEU A 114 12.75 -10.62 -6.13
CA LEU A 114 12.75 -9.21 -5.71
C LEU A 114 14.15 -8.68 -5.36
N ALA A 115 15.22 -9.37 -5.78
CA ALA A 115 16.59 -8.91 -5.54
C ALA A 115 16.84 -7.50 -6.10
N GLY A 116 17.21 -6.57 -5.21
CA GLY A 116 17.46 -5.17 -5.53
C GLY A 116 16.20 -4.30 -5.57
N TRP A 117 15.02 -4.84 -5.24
CA TRP A 117 13.82 -4.05 -5.05
C TRP A 117 13.90 -3.28 -3.74
N ARG A 118 13.36 -2.08 -3.73
CA ARG A 118 13.36 -1.16 -2.59
C ARG A 118 11.93 -0.94 -2.15
N VAL A 119 11.65 -1.27 -0.89
CA VAL A 119 10.32 -1.33 -0.32
C VAL A 119 10.24 -0.49 0.95
N ALA A 120 9.17 0.28 1.08
CA ALA A 120 8.80 0.99 2.31
C ALA A 120 7.56 0.34 2.91
N VAL A 121 7.42 0.31 4.24
CA VAL A 121 6.37 -0.46 4.93
C VAL A 121 5.55 0.44 5.84
N LYS A 122 4.23 0.36 5.84
CA LYS A 122 3.40 1.13 6.80
C LYS A 122 3.76 0.76 8.25
N ASP A 123 3.84 1.75 9.14
CA ASP A 123 4.22 1.56 10.56
C ASP A 123 3.10 0.92 11.43
N ILE A 124 2.44 -0.08 10.87
CA ILE A 124 1.43 -0.97 11.48
C ILE A 124 1.85 -2.45 11.40
N PHE A 125 2.89 -2.75 10.59
CA PHE A 125 3.49 -4.07 10.48
C PHE A 125 4.75 -4.14 11.33
N THR A 126 4.91 -5.19 12.12
CA THR A 126 6.11 -5.40 12.91
C THR A 126 7.30 -5.71 12.01
N ILE A 127 8.47 -5.15 12.36
CA ILE A 127 9.75 -5.48 11.75
C ILE A 127 10.69 -5.85 12.89
N GLN A 128 11.35 -7.00 12.79
CA GLN A 128 12.23 -7.51 13.84
C GLN A 128 13.27 -6.47 14.25
N GLY A 129 13.39 -6.22 15.56
CA GLY A 129 14.34 -5.27 16.13
C GLY A 129 13.89 -3.81 16.08
N LEU A 130 12.73 -3.49 15.50
CA LEU A 130 12.15 -2.13 15.47
C LEU A 130 10.89 -2.04 16.33
N LYS A 131 10.68 -0.85 16.94
CA LYS A 131 9.41 -0.51 17.61
C LYS A 131 8.39 -0.06 16.56
N THR A 132 7.18 -0.61 16.63
CA THR A 132 6.02 -0.17 15.83
C THR A 132 5.28 0.93 16.62
N SER A 133 4.90 2.04 15.98
CA SER A 133 4.22 3.14 16.69
C SER A 133 2.72 3.17 16.48
N VAL A 134 2.19 2.58 15.39
CA VAL A 134 0.83 2.85 14.88
C VAL A 134 0.48 4.34 14.81
N CYS A 135 1.52 5.17 14.63
CA CYS A 135 1.49 6.62 14.69
C CYS A 135 0.87 7.19 15.98
N ASN A 136 1.21 6.57 17.11
CA ASN A 136 0.88 7.04 18.44
C ASN A 136 2.09 6.94 19.37
N ARG A 137 2.42 8.03 20.07
CA ARG A 137 3.62 8.07 20.93
C ARG A 137 3.48 7.20 22.17
N ALA A 138 2.27 7.06 22.73
CA ALA A 138 2.03 6.22 23.90
C ALA A 138 2.20 4.73 23.57
N TYR A 139 1.72 4.29 22.40
CA TYR A 139 1.97 2.94 21.89
C TYR A 139 3.46 2.69 21.65
N PHE A 140 4.13 3.64 21.00
CA PHE A 140 5.58 3.57 20.78
C PHE A 140 6.36 3.57 22.09
N GLU A 141 5.96 4.29 23.13
CA GLU A 141 6.63 4.32 24.43
C GLU A 141 6.54 2.96 25.13
N LEU A 142 5.33 2.40 25.20
CA LEU A 142 4.98 1.21 25.97
C LEU A 142 5.64 -0.09 25.48
N TYR A 143 5.49 -0.41 24.20
CA TYR A 143 5.88 -1.73 23.70
C TYR A 143 7.36 -1.78 23.28
N PRO A 144 8.11 -2.85 23.58
CA PRO A 144 9.50 -2.98 23.16
C PRO A 144 9.64 -3.21 21.64
N PRO A 145 10.87 -3.19 21.09
CA PRO A 145 11.10 -3.61 19.72
C PRO A 145 10.53 -5.00 19.43
N ALA A 146 9.97 -5.20 18.23
CA ALA A 146 9.32 -6.45 17.86
C ALA A 146 10.33 -7.60 17.78
N LEU A 147 9.90 -8.79 18.23
CA LEU A 147 10.73 -10.01 18.18
C LEU A 147 10.75 -10.66 16.80
N HIS A 148 9.74 -10.39 15.98
CA HIS A 148 9.57 -11.00 14.65
C HIS A 148 9.06 -9.96 13.64
N THR A 149 9.52 -10.10 12.39
CA THR A 149 8.96 -9.38 11.24
C THR A 149 7.62 -10.01 10.86
N ALA A 150 6.62 -9.17 10.57
CA ALA A 150 5.30 -9.59 10.13
C ALA A 150 5.39 -10.52 8.91
N GLY A 151 4.58 -11.59 8.88
CA GLY A 151 4.68 -12.65 7.87
C GLY A 151 4.66 -12.13 6.43
N CYS A 152 3.79 -11.17 6.12
CA CYS A 152 3.71 -10.61 4.77
C CYS A 152 4.97 -9.80 4.40
N ILE A 153 5.63 -9.15 5.35
CA ILE A 153 6.89 -8.42 5.11
C ILE A 153 8.06 -9.40 5.01
N LYS A 154 8.03 -10.47 5.81
CA LYS A 154 9.04 -11.53 5.80
C LYS A 154 9.15 -12.22 4.42
N LEU A 155 8.03 -12.38 3.70
CA LEU A 155 8.02 -12.87 2.31
C LEU A 155 8.88 -11.99 1.38
N LEU A 156 8.84 -10.67 1.55
CA LEU A 156 9.61 -9.72 0.74
C LEU A 156 11.10 -9.80 1.05
N GLU A 157 11.44 -9.85 2.35
CA GLU A 157 12.83 -10.04 2.79
C GLU A 157 13.39 -11.38 2.29
N ASP A 158 12.58 -12.44 2.31
CA ASP A 158 12.96 -13.76 1.82
C ASP A 158 13.21 -13.80 0.31
N GLU A 159 12.50 -12.97 -0.45
CA GLU A 159 12.71 -12.72 -1.87
C GLU A 159 13.73 -11.62 -2.17
N GLY A 160 14.55 -11.23 -1.18
CA GLY A 160 15.71 -10.36 -1.38
C GLY A 160 15.39 -8.89 -1.60
N ALA A 161 14.17 -8.44 -1.27
CA ALA A 161 13.83 -7.03 -1.27
C ALA A 161 14.49 -6.30 -0.08
N TYR A 162 14.87 -5.04 -0.31
CA TYR A 162 15.34 -4.14 0.73
C TYR A 162 14.17 -3.40 1.37
N VAL A 163 13.85 -3.74 2.62
CA VAL A 163 12.91 -2.95 3.45
C VAL A 163 13.68 -1.76 4.02
N LEU A 164 13.43 -0.57 3.47
CA LEU A 164 14.23 0.63 3.74
C LEU A 164 13.78 1.40 4.98
N GLY A 165 12.53 1.26 5.39
CA GLY A 165 11.99 1.97 6.54
C GLY A 165 10.47 1.90 6.62
N THR A 166 9.91 2.52 7.65
CA THR A 166 8.47 2.60 7.85
C THR A 166 7.87 3.94 7.45
N THR A 167 6.61 3.92 7.00
CA THR A 167 5.85 5.07 6.51
C THR A 167 4.75 5.47 7.49
N LYS A 168 4.48 6.79 7.57
CA LYS A 168 3.37 7.37 8.35
C LYS A 168 2.04 6.71 7.96
N LEU A 169 1.20 6.50 8.98
CA LEU A 169 -0.21 6.19 8.84
C LEU A 169 -1.07 7.17 9.64
N ALA A 170 -2.38 7.25 9.40
CA ALA A 170 -3.28 7.86 10.39
C ALA A 170 -3.21 7.08 11.71
N SER A 171 -3.24 7.78 12.85
CA SER A 171 -3.07 7.14 14.17
C SER A 171 -4.08 6.01 14.38
N PHE A 172 -3.61 4.84 14.80
CA PHE A 172 -4.40 3.60 14.95
C PHE A 172 -5.21 3.21 13.71
N ALA A 173 -4.77 3.61 12.51
CA ALA A 173 -5.51 3.43 11.26
C ALA A 173 -6.91 4.07 11.22
N ALA A 174 -7.20 5.02 12.11
CA ALA A 174 -8.43 5.81 12.11
C ALA A 174 -8.50 6.78 10.92
N THR A 175 -9.61 7.52 10.82
CA THR A 175 -9.70 8.63 9.86
C THR A 175 -9.10 9.88 10.50
N GLU A 176 -7.92 10.29 10.00
CA GLU A 176 -7.17 11.45 10.48
C GLU A 176 -6.68 12.25 9.27
N GLU A 177 -6.92 13.55 9.28
CA GLU A 177 -6.42 14.49 8.28
C GLU A 177 -5.14 15.20 8.78
N PRO A 178 -4.34 15.83 7.91
CA PRO A 178 -3.02 16.31 8.29
C PRO A 178 -2.94 17.24 9.50
N ILE A 179 -3.92 18.13 9.68
CA ILE A 179 -3.97 19.06 10.82
C ILE A 179 -4.21 18.34 12.16
N GLU A 180 -4.75 17.13 12.10
CA GLU A 180 -5.13 16.30 13.25
C GLU A 180 -4.00 15.34 13.66
N CYS A 181 -2.99 15.15 12.80
CA CYS A 181 -1.80 14.36 13.05
C CYS A 181 -0.85 15.04 14.05
N VAL A 182 -1.14 14.91 15.35
CA VAL A 182 -0.43 15.61 16.44
C VAL A 182 0.84 14.91 16.95
N ASP A 183 0.89 13.58 16.90
CA ASP A 183 2.01 12.79 17.45
C ASP A 183 3.20 12.69 16.49
N TYR A 184 2.88 12.52 15.21
CA TYR A 184 3.80 12.44 14.08
C TYR A 184 3.18 13.26 12.96
N GLN A 185 3.96 14.05 12.22
CA GLN A 185 3.39 14.89 11.16
C GLN A 185 2.89 14.04 9.98
N ALA A 186 1.81 14.48 9.34
CA ALA A 186 1.39 13.90 8.07
C ALA A 186 2.37 14.28 6.96
N PRO A 187 2.68 13.35 6.03
CA PRO A 187 3.52 13.62 4.88
C PRO A 187 2.87 14.67 3.97
N TRP A 188 3.70 15.29 3.12
CA TRP A 188 3.25 16.30 2.17
C TRP A 188 2.86 15.62 0.86
N ASN A 189 1.59 15.71 0.47
CA ASN A 189 1.14 15.18 -0.82
C ASN A 189 1.86 15.94 -1.96
N PRO A 190 2.71 15.28 -2.77
CA PRO A 190 3.49 15.95 -3.81
C PRO A 190 2.66 16.29 -5.05
N ARG A 191 1.38 15.89 -5.09
CA ARG A 191 0.44 16.20 -6.18
C ARG A 191 -0.21 17.56 -5.95
N ALA A 192 -0.95 18.02 -6.97
CA ALA A 192 -1.66 19.29 -6.95
C ALA A 192 -0.73 20.45 -6.58
N ASP A 193 -1.05 21.21 -5.52
CA ASP A 193 -0.29 22.37 -5.05
C ASP A 193 0.66 22.06 -3.87
N GLY A 194 0.90 20.78 -3.60
CA GLY A 194 1.73 20.35 -2.48
C GLY A 194 1.06 20.46 -1.11
N HIS A 195 -0.15 21.02 -1.00
CA HIS A 195 -0.80 21.34 0.29
C HIS A 195 -2.11 20.59 0.50
N GLN A 196 -2.40 19.61 -0.35
CA GLN A 196 -3.58 18.76 -0.23
C GLN A 196 -3.37 17.64 0.80
N SER A 197 -4.48 17.09 1.29
CA SER A 197 -4.45 15.87 2.07
C SER A 197 -3.81 14.73 1.27
N PRO A 198 -2.92 13.92 1.88
CA PRO A 198 -2.48 12.66 1.29
C PRO A 198 -3.52 11.53 1.46
N ALA A 199 -4.62 11.82 2.16
CA ALA A 199 -5.60 10.88 2.71
C ALA A 199 -4.99 9.79 3.59
N GLY A 200 -5.84 8.95 4.18
CA GLY A 200 -5.43 7.93 5.13
C GLY A 200 -6.23 6.63 5.02
N SER A 201 -5.85 5.59 5.78
CA SER A 201 -4.76 5.65 6.77
C SER A 201 -3.37 5.37 6.22
N SER A 202 -3.17 4.81 5.01
CA SER A 202 -1.83 4.58 4.44
C SER A 202 -1.21 5.82 3.78
N SER A 203 -1.25 6.96 4.48
CA SER A 203 -0.84 8.29 3.97
C SER A 203 0.61 8.30 3.47
N GLY A 204 1.54 7.84 4.30
CA GLY A 204 2.96 7.80 3.98
C GLY A 204 3.29 6.81 2.86
N SER A 205 2.57 5.69 2.76
CA SER A 205 2.79 4.71 1.69
C SER A 205 2.44 5.31 0.33
N GLY A 206 1.24 5.91 0.20
CA GLY A 206 0.83 6.59 -1.03
C GLY A 206 1.77 7.73 -1.43
N VAL A 207 2.15 8.58 -0.47
CA VAL A 207 3.07 9.70 -0.70
C VAL A 207 4.49 9.25 -1.05
N ALA A 208 5.00 8.20 -0.40
CA ALA A 208 6.34 7.68 -0.67
C ALA A 208 6.47 7.24 -2.14
N ILE A 209 5.46 6.55 -2.67
CA ILE A 209 5.44 6.13 -4.08
C ILE A 209 5.29 7.31 -5.04
N ALA A 210 4.56 8.36 -4.65
CA ALA A 210 4.44 9.58 -5.44
C ALA A 210 5.70 10.47 -5.40
N SER A 211 6.53 10.38 -4.35
CA SER A 211 7.69 11.27 -4.13
C SER A 211 9.04 10.63 -4.48
N TYR A 212 9.23 9.34 -4.18
CA TYR A 212 10.52 8.68 -4.28
C TYR A 212 10.62 7.81 -5.54
N LEU A 213 11.24 8.36 -6.59
CA LEU A 213 11.45 7.63 -7.85
C LEU A 213 12.32 6.37 -7.69
N TRP A 214 13.21 6.37 -6.70
CA TRP A 214 14.08 5.24 -6.38
C TRP A 214 13.37 4.12 -5.60
N LEU A 215 12.14 4.34 -5.11
CA LEU A 215 11.34 3.35 -4.38
C LEU A 215 10.45 2.58 -5.35
N ASP A 216 10.46 1.25 -5.31
CA ASP A 216 9.69 0.43 -6.27
C ASP A 216 8.25 0.21 -5.82
N ILE A 217 8.08 -0.16 -4.55
CA ILE A 217 6.80 -0.51 -3.93
C ILE A 217 6.75 0.06 -2.52
N SER A 218 5.56 0.43 -2.07
CA SER A 218 5.31 0.63 -0.64
C SER A 218 4.16 -0.25 -0.19
N ILE A 219 4.29 -0.84 0.99
CA ILE A 219 3.26 -1.67 1.62
C ILE A 219 2.39 -0.78 2.49
N GLY A 220 1.08 -0.90 2.30
CA GLY A 220 0.05 -0.28 3.10
C GLY A 220 -0.85 -1.31 3.77
N SER A 221 -1.94 -0.82 4.33
CA SER A 221 -3.06 -1.67 4.72
C SER A 221 -4.40 -1.05 4.35
N ASP A 222 -5.41 -1.89 4.22
CA ASP A 222 -6.76 -1.48 3.87
C ASP A 222 -7.77 -2.27 4.70
N SER A 223 -8.60 -1.57 5.48
CA SER A 223 -9.73 -2.15 6.22
C SER A 223 -11.05 -1.55 5.74
N ASN A 224 -11.03 -0.28 5.37
CA ASN A 224 -12.18 0.51 4.97
C ASN A 224 -11.82 1.54 3.90
N GLY A 225 -10.81 1.25 3.07
CA GLY A 225 -10.30 2.14 2.01
C GLY A 225 -8.93 2.72 2.29
N SER A 226 -8.27 2.29 3.37
CA SER A 226 -6.98 2.84 3.80
C SER A 226 -5.82 2.62 2.82
N GLY A 227 -5.96 1.75 1.81
CA GLY A 227 -5.04 1.64 0.68
C GLY A 227 -5.56 2.41 -0.53
N ARG A 228 -6.83 2.23 -0.85
CA ARG A 228 -7.47 2.79 -2.06
C ARG A 228 -7.61 4.31 -2.03
N ARG A 229 -8.00 4.88 -0.88
CA ARG A 229 -8.17 6.34 -0.70
C ARG A 229 -6.83 7.07 -0.85
N PRO A 230 -5.71 6.66 -0.19
CA PRO A 230 -4.40 7.24 -0.51
C PRO A 230 -3.95 7.02 -1.95
N GLY A 231 -4.32 5.89 -2.59
CA GLY A 231 -3.99 5.65 -4.00
C GLY A 231 -4.63 6.70 -4.92
N HIS A 232 -5.89 7.01 -4.65
CA HIS A 232 -6.64 8.07 -5.32
C HIS A 232 -6.03 9.46 -5.11
N TRP A 233 -5.76 9.84 -3.87
CA TRP A 233 -5.25 11.17 -3.52
C TRP A 233 -3.80 11.44 -3.95
N ASN A 234 -2.98 10.39 -4.09
CA ASN A 234 -1.58 10.52 -4.51
C ASN A 234 -1.36 10.14 -5.99
N GLY A 235 -2.41 9.74 -6.72
CA GLY A 235 -2.32 9.35 -8.11
C GLY A 235 -1.41 8.14 -8.33
N CYS A 236 -1.60 7.11 -7.50
CA CYS A 236 -0.85 5.86 -7.51
C CYS A 236 -1.79 4.68 -7.75
N PHE A 237 -1.29 3.61 -8.35
CA PHE A 237 -1.99 2.33 -8.31
C PHE A 237 -1.93 1.79 -6.88
N ALA A 238 -3.03 1.21 -6.41
CA ALA A 238 -3.09 0.53 -5.12
C ALA A 238 -3.87 -0.79 -5.26
N MET A 239 -3.33 -1.88 -4.71
CA MET A 239 -3.97 -3.19 -4.79
C MET A 239 -4.34 -3.68 -3.40
N ARG A 240 -5.65 -3.86 -3.17
CA ARG A 240 -6.18 -4.67 -2.09
C ARG A 240 -6.39 -6.09 -2.61
N PRO A 241 -5.66 -7.11 -2.12
CA PRO A 241 -5.92 -8.50 -2.51
C PRO A 241 -7.17 -9.08 -1.84
N SER A 242 -7.62 -10.24 -2.35
CA SER A 242 -8.61 -11.10 -1.71
C SER A 242 -8.15 -11.48 -0.28
N HIS A 243 -9.09 -11.58 0.67
CA HIS A 243 -8.72 -11.99 2.03
C HIS A 243 -8.10 -13.38 2.05
N GLY A 244 -7.07 -13.55 2.89
CA GLY A 244 -6.39 -14.83 3.09
C GLY A 244 -5.22 -15.09 2.13
N VAL A 245 -5.01 -14.24 1.11
CA VAL A 245 -3.87 -14.36 0.18
C VAL A 245 -2.53 -14.11 0.86
N LEU A 246 -2.51 -13.32 1.94
CA LEU A 246 -1.32 -12.99 2.70
C LEU A 246 -1.49 -13.30 4.19
N PRO A 247 -0.41 -13.71 4.87
CA PRO A 247 -0.42 -13.85 6.31
C PRO A 247 -0.52 -12.47 6.98
N VAL A 248 -1.24 -12.41 8.10
CA VAL A 248 -1.51 -11.17 8.85
C VAL A 248 -0.86 -11.18 10.25
N ASP A 249 -0.02 -12.17 10.57
CA ASP A 249 0.77 -12.13 11.79
C ASP A 249 1.72 -10.93 11.78
N GLY A 250 1.84 -10.26 12.93
CA GLY A 250 2.60 -9.02 13.04
C GLY A 250 1.94 -7.80 12.39
N TYR A 251 0.72 -7.90 11.85
CA TYR A 251 -0.13 -6.75 11.55
C TYR A 251 -0.91 -6.39 12.84
N ILE A 252 -0.70 -5.19 13.38
CA ILE A 252 -1.54 -4.66 14.47
C ILE A 252 -2.98 -4.39 13.96
N PRO A 253 -4.00 -5.12 14.46
CA PRO A 253 -5.32 -5.11 13.85
C PRO A 253 -6.09 -3.82 14.13
N SER A 254 -6.87 -3.37 13.14
CA SER A 254 -7.95 -2.40 13.32
C SER A 254 -9.28 -3.15 13.32
N PHE A 255 -9.60 -3.90 12.26
CA PHE A 255 -10.72 -4.84 12.29
C PHE A 255 -10.34 -6.09 11.51
N GLU A 256 -10.02 -7.17 12.22
CA GLU A 256 -9.46 -8.40 11.65
C GLU A 256 -10.29 -8.98 10.50
N GLN A 257 -11.62 -8.80 10.53
CA GLN A 257 -12.49 -9.28 9.44
C GLN A 257 -12.25 -8.55 8.11
N PHE A 258 -11.72 -7.33 8.15
CA PHE A 258 -11.53 -6.43 7.01
C PHE A 258 -10.06 -6.17 6.69
N ASP A 259 -9.17 -6.23 7.68
CA ASP A 259 -7.75 -5.93 7.57
C ASP A 259 -7.08 -6.74 6.46
N MET A 260 -6.44 -6.04 5.52
CA MET A 260 -5.59 -6.65 4.49
C MET A 260 -4.34 -5.80 4.26
N PRO A 261 -3.15 -6.44 4.18
CA PRO A 261 -1.99 -5.81 3.59
C PRO A 261 -2.27 -5.44 2.13
N THR A 262 -1.82 -4.25 1.73
CA THR A 262 -1.95 -3.74 0.37
C THR A 262 -0.60 -3.25 -0.14
N TYR A 263 -0.49 -2.99 -1.43
CA TYR A 263 0.69 -2.34 -1.98
C TYR A 263 0.32 -1.17 -2.89
N PHE A 264 1.26 -0.25 -3.04
CA PHE A 264 1.19 0.88 -3.96
C PHE A 264 2.32 0.81 -4.98
N THR A 265 2.04 1.26 -6.20
CA THR A 265 3.04 1.40 -7.26
C THR A 265 2.67 2.53 -8.22
N ARG A 266 3.64 2.99 -9.02
CA ARG A 266 3.38 3.96 -10.11
C ARG A 266 3.20 3.27 -11.47
N ASP A 267 3.44 1.96 -11.54
CA ASP A 267 3.45 1.18 -12.78
C ASP A 267 2.71 -0.14 -12.57
N ILE A 268 1.66 -0.37 -13.37
CA ILE A 268 0.80 -1.55 -13.24
C ILE A 268 1.54 -2.87 -13.57
N GLU A 269 2.51 -2.86 -14.49
CA GLU A 269 3.31 -4.04 -14.81
C GLU A 269 4.31 -4.36 -13.71
N MET A 270 4.89 -3.32 -13.07
CA MET A 270 5.68 -3.50 -11.85
C MET A 270 4.82 -4.06 -10.72
N GLY A 271 3.61 -3.53 -10.53
CA GLY A 271 2.64 -4.05 -9.56
C GLY A 271 2.29 -5.52 -9.79
N ARG A 272 2.03 -5.90 -11.05
CA ARG A 272 1.75 -7.30 -11.41
C ARG A 272 2.93 -8.22 -11.09
N LYS A 273 4.16 -7.85 -11.49
CA LYS A 273 5.37 -8.64 -11.17
C LYS A 273 5.60 -8.76 -9.67
N PHE A 274 5.33 -7.69 -8.93
CA PHE A 274 5.42 -7.71 -7.47
C PHE A 274 4.38 -8.66 -6.87
N ALA A 275 3.12 -8.57 -7.29
CA ALA A 275 2.04 -9.46 -6.85
C ALA A 275 2.34 -10.94 -7.12
N GLU A 276 2.89 -11.27 -8.29
CA GLU A 276 3.32 -12.65 -8.64
C GLU A 276 4.36 -13.25 -7.70
N VAL A 277 5.14 -12.40 -7.02
CA VAL A 277 6.12 -12.85 -6.03
C VAL A 277 5.49 -12.83 -4.64
N TRP A 278 4.85 -11.72 -4.27
CA TRP A 278 4.36 -11.49 -2.91
C TRP A 278 3.21 -12.42 -2.53
N TYR A 279 2.31 -12.69 -3.48
CA TYR A 279 1.20 -13.62 -3.28
C TYR A 279 1.61 -15.08 -3.55
N GLY A 280 2.63 -15.28 -4.38
CA GLY A 280 3.18 -16.61 -4.68
C GLY A 280 2.12 -17.60 -5.16
N ASP A 281 2.11 -18.79 -4.56
CA ASP A 281 1.20 -19.88 -4.89
C ASP A 281 -0.27 -19.61 -4.53
N ASN A 282 -0.56 -18.51 -3.81
CA ASN A 282 -1.94 -18.10 -3.51
C ASN A 282 -2.61 -17.36 -4.68
N LEU A 283 -1.88 -17.06 -5.76
CA LEU A 283 -2.50 -16.57 -6.98
C LEU A 283 -3.21 -17.71 -7.73
N PRO A 284 -4.37 -17.43 -8.36
CA PRO A 284 -5.03 -18.41 -9.20
C PRO A 284 -4.10 -18.94 -10.30
N CYS A 285 -4.08 -20.25 -10.49
CA CYS A 285 -3.26 -20.89 -11.51
C CYS A 285 -3.88 -20.71 -12.91
N GLY A 286 -3.05 -20.31 -13.88
CA GLY A 286 -3.42 -20.21 -15.30
C GLY A 286 -3.90 -18.81 -15.72
N ARG A 287 -4.00 -18.60 -17.03
CA ARG A 287 -4.55 -17.36 -17.58
C ARG A 287 -6.07 -17.40 -17.44
N GLN A 288 -6.62 -16.53 -16.58
CA GLN A 288 -8.06 -16.39 -16.50
C GLN A 288 -8.60 -15.67 -17.74
N ALA A 289 -9.80 -16.07 -18.17
CA ALA A 289 -10.54 -15.33 -19.18
C ALA A 289 -10.88 -13.95 -18.63
N LEU A 290 -10.97 -12.95 -19.51
CA LEU A 290 -11.47 -11.64 -19.10
C LEU A 290 -12.95 -11.77 -18.73
N PRO A 291 -13.41 -11.09 -17.67
CA PRO A 291 -14.80 -11.14 -17.25
C PRO A 291 -15.69 -10.56 -18.37
N PRO A 292 -16.75 -11.26 -18.82
CA PRO A 292 -17.61 -10.82 -19.92
C PRO A 292 -18.50 -9.63 -19.59
N SER A 293 -18.52 -9.12 -18.35
CA SER A 293 -19.36 -8.00 -17.95
C SER A 293 -18.68 -7.00 -17.01
N ILE A 294 -19.03 -5.73 -17.19
CA ILE A 294 -18.65 -4.63 -16.31
C ILE A 294 -19.92 -4.04 -15.71
N ILE A 295 -19.94 -3.84 -14.39
CA ILE A 295 -21.04 -3.15 -13.70
C ILE A 295 -20.63 -1.71 -13.40
N TYR A 296 -21.52 -0.79 -13.78
CA TYR A 296 -21.48 0.63 -13.45
C TYR A 296 -22.57 0.92 -12.39
N PRO A 297 -22.22 1.06 -11.10
CA PRO A 297 -23.17 1.18 -10.00
C PRO A 297 -23.76 2.59 -9.91
N THR A 298 -25.00 2.77 -10.35
CA THR A 298 -25.62 4.10 -10.48
C THR A 298 -25.78 4.80 -9.13
N ASP A 299 -26.02 4.05 -8.05
CA ASP A 299 -26.20 4.63 -6.71
C ASP A 299 -24.93 5.32 -6.23
N TYR A 300 -23.76 4.69 -6.40
CA TYR A 300 -22.48 5.28 -6.02
C TYR A 300 -22.03 6.39 -6.95
N MET A 301 -22.34 6.28 -8.25
CA MET A 301 -22.01 7.33 -9.21
C MET A 301 -22.82 8.60 -8.96
N SER A 302 -24.04 8.47 -8.44
CA SER A 302 -24.87 9.61 -8.04
C SER A 302 -24.28 10.44 -6.87
N LEU A 303 -23.36 9.85 -6.08
CA LEU A 303 -22.66 10.53 -4.99
C LEU A 303 -21.50 11.42 -5.48
N ILE A 304 -21.12 11.32 -6.74
CA ILE A 304 -20.04 12.10 -7.35
C ILE A 304 -20.62 13.40 -7.89
N SER A 305 -20.46 14.46 -7.11
CA SER A 305 -20.91 15.82 -7.44
C SER A 305 -19.97 16.57 -8.40
N ASN A 306 -18.69 16.16 -8.47
CA ASN A 306 -17.72 16.77 -9.38
C ASN A 306 -17.96 16.26 -10.82
N ALA A 307 -18.45 17.15 -11.69
CA ALA A 307 -18.80 16.81 -13.07
C ALA A 307 -17.59 16.40 -13.93
N ASP A 308 -16.41 17.02 -13.73
CA ASP A 308 -15.20 16.65 -14.46
C ASP A 308 -14.70 15.26 -14.03
N GLN A 309 -14.82 14.95 -12.73
CA GLN A 309 -14.54 13.60 -12.22
C GLN A 309 -15.49 12.57 -12.83
N LEU A 310 -16.80 12.84 -12.82
CA LEU A 310 -17.79 11.92 -13.39
C LEU A 310 -17.54 11.68 -14.88
N LYS A 311 -17.18 12.72 -15.64
CA LYS A 311 -16.80 12.59 -17.05
C LYS A 311 -15.59 11.69 -17.27
N LEU A 312 -14.56 11.79 -16.42
CA LEU A 312 -13.40 10.89 -16.48
C LEU A 312 -13.79 9.44 -16.19
N ILE A 313 -14.66 9.24 -15.20
CA ILE A 313 -15.18 7.91 -14.85
C ILE A 313 -15.96 7.30 -16.02
N ASP A 314 -16.86 8.07 -16.63
CA ASP A 314 -17.67 7.64 -17.77
C ASP A 314 -16.81 7.29 -18.98
N GLN A 315 -15.80 8.13 -19.29
CA GLN A 315 -14.87 7.87 -20.38
C GLN A 315 -14.06 6.60 -20.13
N PHE A 316 -13.53 6.42 -18.91
CA PHE A 316 -12.79 5.22 -18.54
C PHE A 316 -13.66 3.95 -18.64
N ALA A 317 -14.92 4.02 -18.19
CA ALA A 317 -15.84 2.89 -18.30
C ALA A 317 -16.12 2.50 -19.77
N ALA A 318 -16.29 3.49 -20.65
CA ALA A 318 -16.49 3.26 -22.09
C ALA A 318 -15.22 2.71 -22.75
N ASP A 319 -14.04 3.23 -22.39
CA ASP A 319 -12.75 2.74 -22.90
C ASP A 319 -12.50 1.29 -22.46
N LEU A 320 -12.85 0.95 -21.21
CA LEU A 320 -12.72 -0.39 -20.67
C LEU A 320 -13.69 -1.36 -21.36
N GLU A 321 -14.95 -0.95 -21.56
CA GLU A 321 -15.95 -1.72 -22.33
C GLU A 321 -15.44 -2.05 -23.74
N SER A 322 -14.98 -1.01 -24.47
CA SER A 322 -14.48 -1.17 -25.83
C SER A 322 -13.19 -1.98 -25.90
N SER A 323 -12.28 -1.82 -24.94
CA SER A 323 -10.97 -2.48 -24.95
C SER A 323 -11.07 -3.96 -24.61
N LEU A 324 -12.00 -4.34 -23.73
CA LEU A 324 -12.23 -5.74 -23.36
C LEU A 324 -13.23 -6.43 -24.29
N GLY A 325 -14.05 -5.69 -25.05
CA GLY A 325 -15.09 -6.25 -25.91
C GLY A 325 -16.23 -6.88 -25.10
N VAL A 326 -16.57 -6.27 -23.97
CA VAL A 326 -17.53 -6.77 -22.99
C VAL A 326 -18.74 -5.83 -22.88
N THR A 327 -19.76 -6.16 -22.10
CA THR A 327 -20.94 -5.29 -21.91
C THR A 327 -20.85 -4.50 -20.60
N LEU A 328 -21.00 -3.18 -20.69
CA LEU A 328 -21.21 -2.30 -19.54
C LEU A 328 -22.68 -2.28 -19.14
N GLN A 329 -22.97 -2.62 -17.89
CA GLN A 329 -24.32 -2.65 -17.33
C GLN A 329 -24.46 -1.60 -16.23
N LYS A 330 -25.39 -0.66 -16.41
CA LYS A 330 -25.75 0.30 -15.37
C LYS A 330 -26.75 -0.35 -14.41
N ILE A 331 -26.38 -0.48 -13.14
CA ILE A 331 -27.17 -1.19 -12.13
C ILE A 331 -27.31 -0.31 -10.89
N SER A 332 -28.54 -0.20 -10.36
CA SER A 332 -28.78 0.25 -9.00
C SER A 332 -28.82 -0.98 -8.09
N PHE A 333 -27.96 -1.01 -7.07
CA PHE A 333 -27.95 -2.01 -6.02
C PHE A 333 -29.16 -1.86 -5.11
N ASP A 334 -29.67 -0.64 -4.90
CA ASP A 334 -30.91 -0.42 -4.15
C ASP A 334 -32.11 -1.03 -4.91
N ASP A 335 -32.26 -0.75 -6.22
CA ASP A 335 -33.34 -1.36 -7.03
C ASP A 335 -33.20 -2.89 -7.11
N LEU A 336 -31.97 -3.39 -7.26
CA LEU A 336 -31.71 -4.84 -7.30
C LEU A 336 -32.06 -5.52 -5.97
N TRP A 337 -31.77 -4.85 -4.85
CA TRP A 337 -32.12 -5.35 -3.52
C TRP A 337 -33.63 -5.37 -3.32
N ASP A 338 -34.34 -4.31 -3.71
CA ASP A 338 -35.79 -4.24 -3.56
C ASP A 338 -36.51 -5.29 -4.44
N ALA A 339 -35.94 -5.62 -5.61
CA ALA A 339 -36.47 -6.64 -6.50
C ALA A 339 -36.22 -8.08 -6.01
N ASP A 340 -35.07 -8.35 -5.40
CA ASP A 340 -34.65 -9.69 -4.98
C ASP A 340 -33.84 -9.64 -3.66
N PRO A 341 -34.49 -9.29 -2.53
CA PRO A 341 -33.81 -9.12 -1.24
C PRO A 341 -33.47 -10.47 -0.63
N PRO A 342 -32.41 -10.55 0.21
CA PRO A 342 -32.18 -11.74 1.02
C PRO A 342 -33.32 -11.95 2.01
N ARG A 343 -33.64 -13.21 2.31
CA ARG A 343 -34.76 -13.59 3.19
C ARG A 343 -34.70 -12.90 4.55
N GLU A 344 -33.51 -12.74 5.08
CA GLU A 344 -33.21 -12.11 6.37
C GLU A 344 -33.56 -10.61 6.41
N ALA A 345 -33.63 -9.94 5.27
CA ALA A 345 -34.00 -8.53 5.19
C ALA A 345 -35.51 -8.28 5.15
N GLY A 346 -36.29 -9.29 4.75
CA GLY A 346 -37.73 -9.14 4.54
C GLY A 346 -38.04 -8.02 3.54
N ALA A 347 -38.86 -7.04 3.95
CA ALA A 347 -39.19 -5.87 3.15
C ALA A 347 -38.33 -4.62 3.47
N THR A 348 -37.20 -4.80 4.17
CA THR A 348 -36.32 -3.69 4.54
C THR A 348 -35.42 -3.32 3.35
N SER A 349 -35.40 -2.04 2.98
CA SER A 349 -34.49 -1.55 1.93
C SER A 349 -33.02 -1.76 2.30
N LEU A 350 -32.13 -1.83 1.31
CA LEU A 350 -30.69 -2.03 1.53
C LEU A 350 -30.10 -0.99 2.49
N GLN A 351 -30.39 0.29 2.27
CA GLN A 351 -29.92 1.40 3.10
C GLN A 351 -30.32 1.22 4.57
N GLN A 352 -31.58 0.86 4.84
CA GLN A 352 -32.07 0.64 6.19
C GLN A 352 -31.53 -0.67 6.79
N TYR A 353 -31.41 -1.72 5.97
CA TYR A 353 -30.83 -2.99 6.36
C TYR A 353 -29.32 -2.91 6.60
N MET A 354 -28.62 -1.88 6.12
CA MET A 354 -27.18 -1.71 6.41
C MET A 354 -26.86 -0.49 7.29
N LYS A 355 -27.86 0.32 7.64
CA LYS A 355 -27.73 1.64 8.29
C LYS A 355 -26.56 1.78 9.28
N ASP A 356 -26.49 0.92 10.29
CA ASP A 356 -25.46 0.95 11.33
C ASP A 356 -24.52 -0.27 11.28
N ALA A 357 -24.70 -1.18 10.32
CA ALA A 357 -23.98 -2.45 10.28
C ALA A 357 -22.48 -2.23 10.04
N SER A 358 -22.10 -1.38 9.10
CA SER A 358 -20.70 -1.03 8.82
C SER A 358 -20.02 -0.38 10.02
N ARG A 359 -20.70 0.55 10.70
CA ARG A 359 -20.17 1.25 11.88
C ARG A 359 -20.06 0.33 13.09
N ASN A 360 -21.16 -0.29 13.50
CA ASN A 360 -21.22 -1.01 14.77
C ASN A 360 -20.36 -2.27 14.77
N SER A 361 -20.09 -2.87 13.61
CA SER A 361 -19.11 -3.93 13.49
C SER A 361 -17.68 -3.38 13.59
N PHE A 362 -17.30 -2.48 12.69
CA PHE A 362 -15.94 -1.96 12.58
C PHE A 362 -15.48 -1.20 13.82
N PHE A 363 -16.27 -0.23 14.32
CA PHE A 363 -15.87 0.62 15.44
C PHE A 363 -15.76 -0.16 16.75
N TYR A 364 -16.67 -1.10 17.02
CA TYR A 364 -16.60 -1.92 18.22
C TYR A 364 -15.29 -2.72 18.26
N ASP A 365 -14.99 -3.46 17.18
CA ASP A 365 -13.78 -4.30 17.14
C ASP A 365 -12.51 -3.44 17.12
N ASP A 366 -12.49 -2.33 16.39
CA ASP A 366 -11.37 -1.39 16.38
C ASP A 366 -11.04 -0.87 17.78
N TYR A 367 -12.05 -0.46 18.54
CA TYR A 367 -11.82 -0.04 19.91
C TYR A 367 -11.30 -1.17 20.79
N HIS A 368 -11.95 -2.35 20.77
CA HIS A 368 -11.62 -3.47 21.65
C HIS A 368 -10.30 -4.18 21.29
N ASN A 369 -9.82 -4.06 20.05
CA ASN A 369 -8.47 -4.51 19.67
C ASN A 369 -7.35 -3.80 20.43
N PHE A 370 -7.63 -2.64 21.03
CA PHE A 370 -6.71 -1.88 21.86
C PHE A 370 -7.03 -1.92 23.37
N ASP A 371 -7.84 -2.87 23.84
CA ASP A 371 -8.11 -3.05 25.28
C ASP A 371 -6.81 -3.30 26.06
N ASN A 372 -6.02 -4.30 25.62
CA ASN A 372 -4.73 -4.63 26.24
C ASN A 372 -3.78 -3.42 26.24
N PHE A 373 -3.73 -2.65 25.15
CA PHE A 373 -2.90 -1.45 25.08
C PHE A 373 -3.28 -0.43 26.17
N ARG A 374 -4.58 -0.14 26.32
CA ARG A 374 -5.05 0.81 27.34
C ARG A 374 -4.79 0.31 28.76
N GLU A 375 -5.02 -0.98 29.03
CA GLU A 375 -4.76 -1.61 30.32
C GLU A 375 -3.28 -1.65 30.68
N ASP A 376 -2.43 -2.03 29.73
CA ASP A 376 -0.98 -2.08 29.87
C ASP A 376 -0.39 -0.68 30.13
N TYR A 377 -0.84 0.32 29.36
CA TYR A 377 -0.39 1.70 29.54
C TYR A 377 -0.79 2.26 30.90
N GLN A 378 -2.04 2.00 31.34
CA GLN A 378 -2.50 2.40 32.67
C GLN A 378 -1.70 1.71 33.78
N ARG A 379 -1.35 0.43 33.61
CA ARG A 379 -0.57 -0.33 34.59
C ARG A 379 0.87 0.17 34.71
N GLU A 380 1.50 0.48 33.58
CA GLU A 380 2.90 0.95 33.53
C GLU A 380 3.04 2.40 33.99
N PHE A 381 2.17 3.30 33.51
CA PHE A 381 2.33 4.75 33.70
C PHE A 381 1.31 5.39 34.63
N SER A 382 0.37 4.62 35.20
CA SER A 382 -0.70 5.11 36.08
C SER A 382 -1.58 6.21 35.48
N LYS A 383 -1.71 6.27 34.16
CA LYS A 383 -2.53 7.22 33.40
C LYS A 383 -3.04 6.61 32.10
N ALA A 384 -4.11 7.17 31.54
CA ALA A 384 -4.59 6.79 30.21
C ALA A 384 -3.62 7.26 29.10
N PRO A 385 -3.49 6.49 27.99
CA PRO A 385 -2.71 6.93 26.84
C PRO A 385 -3.36 8.13 26.16
N TYR A 386 -2.54 9.06 25.67
CA TYR A 386 -3.04 10.12 24.80
C TYR A 386 -3.35 9.57 23.42
N VAL A 387 -4.47 10.00 22.85
CA VAL A 387 -4.86 9.77 21.45
C VAL A 387 -5.35 11.07 20.82
N SER A 388 -5.16 11.21 19.50
CA SER A 388 -5.56 12.40 18.75
C SER A 388 -7.07 12.62 18.78
N PRO A 389 -7.58 13.84 18.51
CA PRO A 389 -9.01 14.13 18.58
C PRO A 389 -9.90 13.20 17.73
N PRO A 390 -9.55 12.83 16.48
CA PRO A 390 -10.36 11.90 15.69
C PRO A 390 -10.42 10.49 16.29
N VAL A 391 -9.28 9.98 16.77
CA VAL A 391 -9.22 8.67 17.44
C VAL A 391 -10.06 8.69 18.71
N ARG A 392 -9.97 9.76 19.51
CA ARG A 392 -10.77 9.91 20.74
C ARG A 392 -12.26 9.89 20.44
N TRP A 393 -12.71 10.67 19.46
CA TRP A 393 -14.11 10.71 19.06
C TRP A 393 -14.60 9.32 18.61
N GLN A 394 -13.82 8.63 17.78
CA GLN A 394 -14.15 7.29 17.29
C GLN A 394 -14.25 6.30 18.46
N TRP A 395 -13.29 6.33 19.38
CA TRP A 395 -13.25 5.44 20.55
C TRP A 395 -14.38 5.71 21.55
N GLU A 396 -14.74 6.98 21.78
CA GLU A 396 -15.88 7.35 22.64
C GLU A 396 -17.20 6.82 22.06
N LEU A 397 -17.40 6.94 20.75
CA LEU A 397 -18.56 6.37 20.08
C LEU A 397 -18.52 4.84 20.12
N ALA A 398 -17.38 4.23 19.80
CA ALA A 398 -17.19 2.78 19.78
C ALA A 398 -17.46 2.13 21.14
N ALA A 399 -17.00 2.75 22.23
CA ALA A 399 -17.20 2.26 23.59
C ALA A 399 -18.69 2.21 24.00
N SER A 400 -19.55 2.99 23.35
CA SER A 400 -21.00 2.95 23.59
C SER A 400 -21.73 1.82 22.87
N ILE A 401 -21.07 1.15 21.91
CA ILE A 401 -21.64 0.08 21.11
C ILE A 401 -21.57 -1.21 21.95
N SER A 402 -22.71 -1.86 22.15
CA SER A 402 -22.75 -3.13 22.86
C SER A 402 -22.27 -4.28 21.99
N LYS A 403 -21.74 -5.34 22.63
CA LYS A 403 -21.40 -6.59 21.94
C LYS A 403 -22.60 -7.16 21.14
N ALA A 404 -23.81 -7.04 21.68
CA ALA A 404 -25.03 -7.50 21.01
C ALA A 404 -25.30 -6.71 19.71
N GLU A 405 -25.14 -5.39 19.72
CA GLU A 405 -25.27 -4.56 18.51
C GLU A 405 -24.19 -4.90 17.48
N ARG A 406 -22.95 -5.13 17.94
CA ARG A 406 -21.86 -5.59 17.08
C ARG A 406 -22.17 -6.94 16.44
N ASP A 407 -22.65 -7.92 17.21
CA ASP A 407 -22.94 -9.26 16.69
C ASP A 407 -24.09 -9.22 15.66
N VAL A 408 -25.11 -8.40 15.89
CA VAL A 408 -26.18 -8.14 14.91
C VAL A 408 -25.59 -7.48 13.64
N ALA A 409 -24.71 -6.51 13.79
CA ALA A 409 -24.05 -5.84 12.67
C ALA A 409 -23.21 -6.80 11.82
N VAL A 410 -22.38 -7.64 12.44
CA VAL A 410 -21.57 -8.66 11.75
C VAL A 410 -22.45 -9.66 10.99
N ASN A 411 -23.58 -10.08 11.56
CA ASN A 411 -24.54 -10.95 10.86
C ASN A 411 -25.13 -10.26 9.61
N ARG A 412 -25.48 -8.97 9.70
CA ARG A 412 -25.98 -8.19 8.55
C ARG A 412 -24.92 -8.05 7.46
N LEU A 413 -23.65 -7.83 7.84
CA LEU A 413 -22.53 -7.85 6.87
C LEU A 413 -22.44 -9.19 6.13
N ALA A 414 -22.59 -10.31 6.84
CA ALA A 414 -22.54 -11.63 6.24
C ALA A 414 -23.69 -11.88 5.24
N VAL A 415 -24.90 -11.43 5.57
CA VAL A 415 -26.07 -11.49 4.68
C VAL A 415 -25.85 -10.64 3.43
N TYR A 416 -25.42 -9.39 3.61
CA TYR A 416 -25.11 -8.50 2.49
C TYR A 416 -24.03 -9.07 1.58
N ARG A 417 -22.94 -9.60 2.15
CA ARG A 417 -21.87 -10.24 1.37
C ARG A 417 -22.42 -11.36 0.50
N LYS A 418 -23.20 -12.28 1.09
CA LYS A 418 -23.77 -13.41 0.36
C LYS A 418 -24.65 -12.93 -0.79
N TRP A 419 -25.55 -11.99 -0.51
CA TRP A 419 -26.43 -11.42 -1.52
C TRP A 419 -25.65 -10.75 -2.67
N PHE A 420 -24.66 -9.91 -2.34
CA PHE A 420 -23.89 -9.19 -3.35
C PHE A 420 -23.03 -10.14 -4.19
N SER A 421 -22.38 -11.12 -3.56
CA SER A 421 -21.64 -12.18 -4.26
C SER A 421 -22.51 -12.94 -5.26
N GLU A 422 -23.73 -13.32 -4.87
CA GLU A 422 -24.63 -14.12 -5.70
C GLU A 422 -25.33 -13.29 -6.79
N LYS A 423 -25.81 -12.09 -6.44
CA LYS A 423 -26.70 -11.28 -7.30
C LYS A 423 -25.96 -10.25 -8.14
N VAL A 424 -24.86 -9.71 -7.63
CA VAL A 424 -24.08 -8.66 -8.31
C VAL A 424 -22.85 -9.27 -8.98
N LEU A 425 -21.95 -9.88 -8.20
CA LEU A 425 -20.69 -10.41 -8.75
C LEU A 425 -20.89 -11.69 -9.55
N LYS A 426 -21.96 -12.45 -9.30
CA LYS A 426 -22.19 -13.79 -9.87
C LYS A 426 -20.95 -14.67 -9.67
N GLU A 427 -20.48 -14.73 -8.42
CA GLU A 427 -19.19 -15.32 -8.01
C GLU A 427 -18.95 -16.74 -8.55
N SER A 428 -20.00 -17.56 -8.74
CA SER A 428 -19.89 -18.89 -9.35
C SER A 428 -19.32 -18.89 -10.77
N THR A 429 -19.38 -17.75 -11.46
CA THR A 429 -18.94 -17.59 -12.86
C THR A 429 -17.69 -16.72 -12.99
N HIS A 430 -17.31 -15.94 -11.96
CA HIS A 430 -16.20 -14.96 -12.00
C HIS A 430 -16.30 -13.97 -13.17
N ASP A 431 -17.52 -13.67 -13.61
CA ASP A 431 -17.78 -13.02 -14.88
C ASP A 431 -17.88 -11.48 -14.84
N THR A 432 -17.60 -10.88 -13.68
CA THR A 432 -17.99 -9.49 -13.40
C THR A 432 -16.86 -8.69 -12.77
N VAL A 433 -16.61 -7.51 -13.33
CA VAL A 433 -15.86 -6.42 -12.66
C VAL A 433 -16.82 -5.27 -12.35
N VAL A 434 -16.75 -4.72 -11.15
CA VAL A 434 -17.55 -3.55 -10.75
C VAL A 434 -16.63 -2.33 -10.71
N ILE A 435 -17.03 -1.28 -11.40
CA ILE A 435 -16.35 0.01 -11.36
C ILE A 435 -16.88 0.79 -10.15
N ILE A 436 -16.05 1.06 -9.15
CA ILE A 436 -16.46 1.76 -7.93
C ILE A 436 -15.73 3.11 -7.84
N PRO A 437 -16.44 4.24 -7.70
CA PRO A 437 -15.79 5.50 -7.39
C PRO A 437 -15.27 5.48 -5.94
N ILE A 438 -14.10 6.06 -5.72
CA ILE A 438 -13.43 5.99 -4.41
C ILE A 438 -14.01 7.04 -3.47
N GLU A 439 -14.08 8.28 -3.94
CA GLU A 439 -14.57 9.43 -3.20
C GLU A 439 -14.89 10.58 -4.16
N ASN A 440 -15.74 11.53 -3.75
CA ASN A 440 -15.93 12.79 -4.47
C ASN A 440 -14.68 13.67 -4.33
N MET A 441 -13.99 13.94 -5.44
CA MET A 441 -12.74 14.69 -5.48
C MET A 441 -13.01 16.20 -5.46
N SER A 442 -12.46 16.86 -4.45
CA SER A 442 -12.44 18.30 -4.27
C SER A 442 -11.17 18.69 -3.51
N ALA A 443 -10.75 19.95 -3.57
CA ALA A 443 -9.61 20.41 -2.77
C ALA A 443 -9.86 20.13 -1.28
N ARG A 444 -8.85 19.61 -0.58
CA ARG A 444 -8.84 19.38 0.87
C ARG A 444 -7.48 19.75 1.38
N TYR A 445 -7.40 20.91 2.00
CA TYR A 445 -6.13 21.45 2.44
C TYR A 445 -5.71 20.84 3.77
N ARG A 446 -4.41 20.60 3.89
CA ARG A 446 -3.82 20.02 5.10
C ARG A 446 -4.01 20.87 6.37
N ASP A 447 -4.35 22.15 6.23
CA ASP A 447 -4.54 23.10 7.32
C ASP A 447 -6.02 23.23 7.74
N GLU A 448 -6.91 22.44 7.13
CA GLU A 448 -8.34 22.41 7.39
C GLU A 448 -8.74 21.06 8.00
N PRO A 449 -9.44 21.04 9.14
CA PRO A 449 -10.00 19.80 9.64
C PRO A 449 -11.18 19.36 8.76
N LEU A 450 -11.44 18.05 8.72
CA LEU A 450 -12.67 17.51 8.17
C LEU A 450 -13.63 17.10 9.29
N GLY A 451 -14.89 16.87 8.92
CA GLY A 451 -15.83 16.23 9.83
C GLY A 451 -15.40 14.80 10.14
N TYR A 452 -15.75 14.30 11.33
CA TYR A 452 -15.45 12.93 11.70
C TYR A 452 -16.21 11.93 10.82
N PHE A 453 -15.51 10.89 10.40
CA PHE A 453 -16.09 9.83 9.56
C PHE A 453 -17.05 8.96 10.38
N ASN A 454 -18.33 9.01 10.05
CA ASN A 454 -19.37 8.17 10.64
C ASN A 454 -20.02 7.33 9.53
N PRO A 455 -19.61 6.08 9.31
CA PRO A 455 -20.13 5.27 8.21
C PRO A 455 -21.61 4.93 8.44
N VAL A 456 -22.43 5.21 7.42
CA VAL A 456 -23.85 4.82 7.38
C VAL A 456 -24.07 3.95 6.15
N ALA A 457 -24.94 2.94 6.28
CA ALA A 457 -25.21 1.97 5.23
C ALA A 457 -23.94 1.26 4.73
N VAL A 458 -23.74 1.17 3.41
CA VAL A 458 -22.54 0.59 2.80
C VAL A 458 -21.79 1.68 2.02
N PRO A 459 -20.82 2.38 2.66
CA PRO A 459 -19.94 3.30 1.96
C PRO A 459 -19.17 2.59 0.85
N MET A 460 -18.84 3.31 -0.23
CA MET A 460 -18.11 2.77 -1.40
C MET A 460 -16.85 1.99 -1.01
N LEU A 461 -16.07 2.52 -0.06
CA LEU A 461 -14.84 1.90 0.42
C LEU A 461 -15.05 0.65 1.29
N PHE A 462 -16.27 0.39 1.76
CA PHE A 462 -16.58 -0.79 2.60
C PHE A 462 -16.96 -2.01 1.76
N VAL A 463 -17.25 -1.84 0.47
CA VAL A 463 -17.70 -2.92 -0.41
C VAL A 463 -16.67 -4.06 -0.47
N ALA A 464 -15.45 -3.83 -0.97
CA ALA A 464 -14.42 -4.88 -1.01
C ALA A 464 -14.12 -5.54 0.35
N PRO A 465 -13.94 -4.79 1.46
CA PRO A 465 -13.75 -5.39 2.77
C PRO A 465 -14.88 -6.32 3.22
N ILE A 466 -16.15 -5.92 3.05
CA ILE A 466 -17.30 -6.76 3.41
C ILE A 466 -17.31 -8.02 2.53
N LEU A 467 -17.04 -7.87 1.24
CA LEU A 467 -17.05 -8.96 0.26
C LEU A 467 -15.84 -9.87 0.36
N LYS A 468 -14.79 -9.47 1.08
CA LYS A 468 -13.49 -10.15 1.09
C LYS A 468 -12.81 -10.19 -0.28
N ALA A 469 -13.17 -9.24 -1.14
CA ALA A 469 -12.84 -9.19 -2.54
C ALA A 469 -11.56 -8.39 -2.81
N PRO A 470 -10.88 -8.69 -3.94
CA PRO A 470 -9.79 -7.88 -4.43
C PRO A 470 -10.32 -6.58 -5.07
N GLU A 471 -9.58 -5.49 -4.89
CA GLU A 471 -9.90 -4.20 -5.49
C GLU A 471 -8.63 -3.46 -5.91
N LEU A 472 -8.57 -3.10 -7.20
CA LEU A 472 -7.46 -2.38 -7.81
C LEU A 472 -7.85 -0.91 -8.03
N THR A 473 -7.13 0.02 -7.40
CA THR A 473 -7.20 1.45 -7.68
C THR A 473 -6.35 1.79 -8.90
N VAL A 474 -6.94 2.44 -9.89
CA VAL A 474 -6.34 2.82 -11.17
C VAL A 474 -6.45 4.34 -11.35
N PRO A 475 -5.33 5.08 -11.41
CA PRO A 475 -5.35 6.49 -11.82
C PRO A 475 -5.90 6.64 -13.24
N VAL A 476 -6.93 7.48 -13.43
CA VAL A 476 -7.62 7.67 -14.72
C VAL A 476 -7.49 9.08 -15.29
N GLY A 477 -7.00 10.03 -14.49
CA GLY A 477 -6.80 11.40 -14.95
C GLY A 477 -6.66 12.39 -13.80
N GLN A 478 -7.02 13.63 -14.08
CA GLN A 478 -6.96 14.72 -13.12
C GLN A 478 -8.06 15.75 -13.38
N VAL A 479 -8.53 16.40 -12.32
CA VAL A 479 -9.59 17.43 -12.39
C VAL A 479 -9.06 18.79 -11.94
N PRO A 480 -9.47 19.88 -12.61
CA PRO A 480 -9.00 21.21 -12.25
C PRO A 480 -9.65 21.68 -10.93
N PHE A 481 -8.90 22.47 -10.16
CA PHE A 481 -9.44 23.24 -9.04
C PHE A 481 -8.68 24.56 -8.92
N ARG A 482 -9.32 25.58 -8.32
CA ARG A 482 -8.64 26.83 -8.03
C ARG A 482 -7.93 26.76 -6.68
N SER A 483 -6.60 26.75 -6.70
CA SER A 483 -5.80 26.65 -5.48
C SER A 483 -5.81 27.96 -4.68
N LYS A 484 -6.11 27.87 -3.38
CA LYS A 484 -5.91 28.98 -2.43
C LYS A 484 -4.43 29.26 -2.13
N VAL A 485 -3.55 28.28 -2.38
CA VAL A 485 -2.11 28.37 -2.10
C VAL A 485 -1.38 29.06 -3.25
N THR A 486 -1.63 28.63 -4.50
CA THR A 486 -0.92 29.18 -5.67
C THR A 486 -1.69 30.32 -6.35
N GLY A 487 -2.99 30.47 -6.06
CA GLY A 487 -3.87 31.46 -6.67
C GLY A 487 -4.29 31.14 -8.12
N ARG A 488 -3.86 29.98 -8.65
CA ARG A 488 -4.04 29.52 -10.04
C ARG A 488 -4.89 28.25 -10.10
N ILE A 489 -5.21 27.81 -11.32
CA ILE A 489 -5.81 26.50 -11.53
C ILE A 489 -4.71 25.44 -11.43
N GLU A 490 -4.90 24.50 -10.50
CA GLU A 490 -4.07 23.32 -10.28
C GLU A 490 -4.92 22.07 -10.55
N HIS A 491 -4.33 20.88 -10.51
CA HIS A 491 -5.03 19.64 -10.82
C HIS A 491 -4.94 18.60 -9.71
N LEU A 492 -6.07 18.03 -9.32
CA LEU A 492 -6.17 16.91 -8.39
C LEU A 492 -6.19 15.59 -9.16
N PRO A 493 -5.44 14.56 -8.74
CA PRO A 493 -5.53 13.25 -9.35
C PRO A 493 -6.93 12.66 -9.15
N VAL A 494 -7.36 11.86 -10.12
CA VAL A 494 -8.57 11.03 -10.02
C VAL A 494 -8.18 9.59 -10.33
N ALA A 495 -8.54 8.70 -9.42
CA ALA A 495 -8.48 7.27 -9.62
C ALA A 495 -9.84 6.62 -9.45
N ILE A 496 -10.01 5.43 -10.01
CA ILE A 496 -11.21 4.61 -9.86
C ILE A 496 -10.83 3.22 -9.38
N SER A 497 -11.76 2.56 -8.72
CA SER A 497 -11.55 1.19 -8.26
C SER A 497 -12.19 0.19 -9.21
N LEU A 498 -11.47 -0.91 -9.47
CA LEU A 498 -11.96 -2.11 -10.13
C LEU A 498 -12.08 -3.22 -9.08
N LEU A 499 -13.31 -3.54 -8.70
CA LEU A 499 -13.64 -4.64 -7.78
C LEU A 499 -13.92 -5.91 -8.60
N ALA A 500 -13.39 -7.05 -8.15
CA ALA A 500 -13.70 -8.36 -8.73
C ALA A 500 -14.19 -9.35 -7.66
N SER A 501 -14.55 -10.57 -8.05
CA SER A 501 -14.88 -11.65 -7.12
C SER A 501 -13.70 -12.05 -6.24
N PRO A 502 -13.93 -12.48 -4.98
CA PRO A 502 -12.91 -13.16 -4.18
C PRO A 502 -12.34 -14.39 -4.91
N GLY A 503 -11.08 -14.71 -4.63
CA GLY A 503 -10.27 -15.62 -5.46
C GLY A 503 -9.46 -14.84 -6.47
#